data_AF-A0A3M6SE13-F1
#
_entry.id   AF-A0A3M6SE13-F1
#
_cell.length_a   1.000
_cell.length_b   1.000
_cell.length_c   1.000
_cell.angle_alpha   90.00
_cell.angle_beta   90.00
_cell.angle_gamma   90.00
#
_symmetry.space_group_name_H-M   'P 1'
#
loop_
_entity.id
_entity.type
_entity.pdbx_description
1 polymer ?
#
loop_
_entity_poly.entity_id
_entity_poly.type
_entity_poly.pdbx_seq_one_letter_code
_entity_poly.pdbx_strand_id
1 'polypeptide(L)' 'MTKLNNKLIRKCTKVEHITFNNKTRKAVVRAYAEEKGIIPDTAKTFDNTDDAMRELFNEK' A
#
# COMPACT_ATOMS: atom_id res chain seq x y z
N MET A 1 30.29 18.79 -37.35
CA MET A 1 30.13 17.79 -36.27
C MET A 1 29.34 18.41 -35.13
N THR A 2 28.05 18.12 -35.02
CA THR A 2 27.17 18.72 -34.01
C THR A 2 27.03 17.73 -32.84
N LYS A 3 27.56 18.07 -31.67
CA LYS A 3 27.42 17.26 -30.45
C LYS A 3 25.99 17.42 -29.91
N LEU A 4 25.14 16.42 -30.09
CA LEU A 4 23.84 16.35 -29.44
C LEU A 4 24.06 15.94 -27.97
N ASN A 5 24.01 16.91 -27.08
CA ASN A 5 24.11 16.66 -25.64
C ASN A 5 22.81 16.00 -25.18
N ASN A 6 22.81 14.66 -25.10
CA ASN A 6 21.77 13.84 -24.48
C ASN A 6 21.68 14.12 -22.98
N LYS A 7 21.16 15.29 -22.60
CA LYS A 7 20.74 15.57 -21.23
C LYS A 7 19.27 15.19 -21.10
N LEU A 8 19.01 13.88 -21.14
CA LEU A 8 17.77 13.31 -20.62
C LEU A 8 17.80 13.51 -19.11
N ILE A 9 17.31 14.68 -18.68
CA ILE A 9 17.04 14.99 -17.29
C ILE A 9 16.09 13.90 -16.81
N ARG A 10 16.62 12.94 -16.04
CA ARG A 10 15.81 12.01 -15.26
C ARG A 10 14.91 12.88 -14.39
N LYS A 11 13.68 13.13 -14.83
CA LYS A 11 12.63 13.66 -13.97
C LYS A 11 12.42 12.60 -12.90
N CYS A 12 13.17 12.73 -11.81
CA CYS A 12 12.85 12.07 -10.56
C CYS A 12 11.47 12.61 -10.20
N THR A 13 10.44 11.83 -10.49
CA THR A 13 9.07 12.12 -10.06
C THR A 13 9.16 12.44 -8.58
N LYS A 14 8.76 13.65 -8.19
CA LYS A 14 8.64 14.01 -6.77
C LYS A 14 7.75 12.95 -6.15
N VAL A 15 8.35 12.03 -5.41
CA VAL A 15 7.61 11.06 -4.63
C VAL A 15 7.00 11.89 -3.51
N GLU A 16 5.72 12.21 -3.63
CA GLU A 16 4.98 12.84 -2.55
C GLU A 16 5.14 11.94 -1.33
N HIS A 17 5.83 12.46 -0.32
CA HIS A 17 6.01 11.75 0.94
C HIS A 17 4.68 11.80 1.67
N ILE A 18 3.82 10.82 1.37
CA ILE A 18 2.59 10.61 2.11
C ILE A 18 3.00 10.13 3.49
N THR A 19 2.81 11.00 4.48
CA THR A 19 3.10 10.66 5.88
C THR A 19 1.95 9.82 6.39
N PHE A 20 2.08 8.49 6.29
CA PHE A 20 1.10 7.59 6.89
C PHE A 20 1.11 7.75 8.41
N ASN A 21 -0.07 7.86 9.01
CA ASN A 21 -0.17 7.79 10.46
C ASN A 21 0.37 6.43 10.96
N ASN A 22 0.74 6.36 12.24
CA ASN A 22 1.40 5.17 12.78
C ASN A 22 0.51 3.90 12.69
N LYS A 23 -0.83 4.05 12.69
CA LYS A 23 -1.76 2.92 12.53
C LYS A 23 -1.71 2.38 11.11
N THR A 24 -1.80 3.24 10.10
CA THR A 24 -1.72 2.85 8.69
C THR A 24 -0.39 2.17 8.38
N ARG A 25 0.73 2.71 8.88
CA ARG A 25 2.05 2.09 8.70
C ARG A 25 2.12 0.68 9.29
N LYS A 26 1.58 0.48 10.50
CA LYS A 26 1.51 -0.85 11.14
C LYS A 26 0.64 -1.82 10.34
N ALA A 27 -0.50 -1.35 9.83
CA ALA A 27 -1.39 -2.18 9.01
C ALA A 27 -0.68 -2.66 7.72
N VAL A 28 0.02 -1.77 7.03
CA VAL A 28 0.77 -2.12 5.80
C VAL A 28 1.88 -3.13 6.10
N VAL A 29 2.68 -2.90 7.15
CA VAL A 29 3.76 -3.84 7.52
C VAL A 29 3.19 -5.20 7.91
N ARG A 30 2.06 -5.22 8.63
CA ARG A 30 1.39 -6.46 9.04
C ARG A 30 0.87 -7.25 7.83
N ALA A 31 0.16 -6.59 6.92
CA ALA A 31 -0.35 -7.22 5.70
C ALA A 31 0.78 -7.84 4.87
N TYR A 32 1.92 -7.14 4.74
CA TYR A 32 3.10 -7.68 4.06
C TYR A 32 3.66 -8.92 4.77
N ALA A 33 3.74 -8.89 6.11
CA ALA A 33 4.23 -10.03 6.89
C ALA A 33 3.29 -11.25 6.81
N GLU A 34 1.98 -11.04 6.75
CA GLU A 34 0.97 -12.08 6.52
C GLU A 34 1.12 -12.69 5.11
N GLU A 35 1.22 -11.86 4.06
CA GLU A 35 1.42 -12.31 2.67
C GLU A 35 2.70 -13.15 2.50
N LYS A 36 3.77 -12.80 3.23
CA LYS A 36 5.04 -13.55 3.22
C LYS A 36 5.05 -14.77 4.16
N GLY A 37 3.96 -15.01 4.89
CA GLY A 37 3.86 -16.12 5.85
C GLY A 37 4.80 -15.99 7.06
N ILE A 38 5.28 -14.78 7.35
CA ILE A 38 6.12 -14.50 8.54
C ILE A 38 5.26 -14.58 9.81
N ILE A 39 4.02 -14.11 9.72
CA ILE A 39 3.01 -14.22 10.77
C ILE A 39 1.75 -14.88 10.18
N PRO A 40 0.90 -15.50 11.02
CA PRO A 40 -0.33 -16.14 10.56
C PRO A 40 -1.22 -15.15 9.82
N ASP A 41 -1.77 -15.58 8.68
CA ASP A 41 -2.73 -14.79 7.95
C ASP A 41 -4.01 -14.63 8.78
N THR A 42 -4.32 -13.38 9.13
CA THR A 42 -5.58 -13.03 9.79
C THR A 42 -6.54 -12.30 8.87
N ALA A 43 -6.20 -12.18 7.58
CA ALA A 43 -7.12 -11.70 6.58
C ALA A 43 -8.34 -12.61 6.57
N LYS A 44 -9.49 -12.03 6.87
CA LYS A 44 -10.77 -12.69 6.67
C LYS A 44 -11.14 -12.56 5.21
N THR A 45 -11.38 -13.68 4.56
CA THR A 45 -12.07 -13.70 3.28
C THR A 45 -13.54 -13.45 3.56
N PHE A 46 -14.10 -12.42 2.96
CA PHE A 46 -15.53 -12.19 2.95
C PHE A 46 -16.08 -12.71 1.63
N ASP A 47 -17.04 -13.62 1.70
CA ASP A 47 -17.68 -14.17 0.50
C ASP A 47 -18.64 -13.15 -0.15
N ASN A 48 -19.04 -12.12 0.60
CA ASN A 48 -19.85 -11.02 0.10
C ASN A 48 -19.35 -9.67 0.64
N THR A 49 -19.56 -8.63 -0.17
CA THR A 49 -19.12 -7.27 0.13
C THR A 49 -19.88 -6.66 1.32
N ASP A 50 -21.16 -6.99 1.51
CA ASP A 50 -22.00 -6.39 2.55
C ASP A 50 -21.58 -6.84 3.97
N ASP A 51 -21.22 -8.11 4.14
CA ASP A 51 -20.68 -8.66 5.38
C ASP A 51 -19.29 -8.09 5.66
N ALA A 52 -18.47 -7.88 4.61
CA ALA A 52 -17.20 -7.18 4.75
C ALA A 52 -17.39 -5.76 5.27
N MET A 53 -18.33 -5.01 4.70
CA MET A 53 -18.63 -3.63 5.10
C MET A 53 -19.19 -3.57 6.53
N ARG A 54 -20.10 -4.48 6.89
CA ARG A 54 -20.68 -4.57 8.24
C ARG A 54 -19.62 -4.87 9.30
N GLU A 55 -18.73 -5.83 9.05
CA GLU A 55 -17.71 -6.24 10.02
C GLU A 55 -16.57 -5.23 10.14
N LEU A 56 -16.15 -4.61 9.03
CA LEU A 56 -15.03 -3.65 9.05
C LEU A 56 -15.44 -2.27 9.59
N PHE A 57 -16.68 -1.83 9.36
CA PHE A 57 -17.10 -0.46 9.66
C PHE A 57 -18.16 -0.36 10.76
N ASN A 58 -18.61 -1.48 11.35
CA ASN A 58 -19.69 -1.51 12.34
C ASN A 58 -20.95 -0.74 11.87
N GLU A 59 -21.23 -0.75 10.57
CA GLU A 59 -22.47 -0.19 10.04
C GLU A 59 -23.61 -1.13 10.46
N LYS A 60 -24.42 -0.65 11.42
CA LYS A 60 -25.63 -1.33 11.90
C LYS A 60 -26.80 -1.12 10.97
#